data_AF-A0AAE8ZK68-F1
#
_entry.id   AF-A0AAE8ZK68-F1
#
_cell.length_a   1.000
_cell.length_b   1.000
_cell.length_c   1.000
_cell.angle_alpha   90.00
_cell.angle_beta   90.00
_cell.angle_gamma   90.00
#
_symmetry.space_group_name_H-M   'P 1'
#
loop_
_entity.id
_entity.type
_entity.pdbx_description
1 polymer ?
#
loop_
_entity_poly.entity_id
_entity_poly.type
_entity_poly.pdbx_seq_one_letter_code
_entity_poly.pdbx_strand_id
1 'polypeptide(L)'
;MAHRIGQIHFYRGVNFGADNWLVFKKVTVDQVTTGATDSSKEKDKDETNSNGTANGKVDTEANPIPVGIADINNVYSGENCLARLGWNKLMTVIVREMKRGFLEEAMRNCKEEDNNGLLGA
;
A
#
# COMPACT_ATOMS: atom_id res chain seq x y z
N MET A 1 17.96 7.83 1.14
CA MET A 1 17.45 7.13 -0.08
C MET A 1 16.00 7.51 -0.40
N ALA A 2 15.01 7.32 0.47
CA ALA A 2 13.60 7.67 0.19
C ALA A 2 13.42 9.14 -0.23
N HIS A 3 14.07 10.08 0.46
CA HIS A 3 14.11 11.49 0.07
C HIS A 3 14.58 11.72 -1.38
N ARG A 4 15.69 11.10 -1.78
CA ARG A 4 16.21 11.16 -3.16
C ARG A 4 15.21 10.60 -4.19
N ILE A 5 14.46 9.55 -3.85
CA ILE A 5 13.40 9.04 -4.72
C ILE A 5 12.30 10.09 -4.90
N GLY A 6 11.95 10.83 -3.84
CA GLY A 6 11.04 11.98 -3.90
C GLY A 6 11.48 13.05 -4.90
N GLN A 7 12.76 13.45 -4.85
CA GLN A 7 13.33 14.40 -5.82
C GLN A 7 13.22 13.88 -7.26
N ILE A 8 13.52 12.59 -7.47
CA ILE A 8 13.42 11.97 -8.79
C ILE A 8 11.98 11.96 -9.31
N HIS A 9 10.98 11.77 -8.44
CA HIS A 9 9.56 11.80 -8.82
C HIS A 9 9.14 13.18 -9.31
N PHE A 10 9.68 14.25 -8.71
CA PHE A 10 9.46 15.62 -9.17
C PHE A 10 9.96 15.79 -10.62
N TYR A 11 11.22 15.45 -10.90
CA TYR A 11 11.78 15.58 -12.24
C TYR A 11 11.13 14.66 -13.28
N ARG A 12 10.49 13.57 -12.85
CA ARG A 12 9.70 12.68 -13.72
C ARG A 12 8.26 13.14 -13.94
N GLY A 13 7.84 14.27 -13.38
CA GLY A 13 6.48 14.79 -13.51
C GLY A 13 5.43 13.89 -12.82
N VAL A 14 5.82 13.13 -11.81
CA VAL A 14 4.88 12.27 -11.06
C VAL A 14 4.13 13.10 -10.03
N ASN A 15 2.82 12.93 -9.94
CA ASN A 15 2.01 13.66 -8.94
C ASN A 15 2.15 13.07 -7.53
N PHE A 16 2.43 13.93 -6.54
CA PHE A 16 2.48 13.51 -5.13
C PHE A 16 1.10 13.57 -4.42
N GLY A 17 0.06 13.03 -5.07
CA GLY A 17 -1.32 13.05 -4.57
C GLY A 17 -1.57 12.06 -3.42
N ALA A 18 -2.25 12.50 -2.35
CA ALA A 18 -2.44 11.69 -1.14
C ALA A 18 -3.05 10.31 -1.41
N ASP A 19 -4.05 10.24 -2.29
CA ASP A 19 -4.76 8.99 -2.60
C ASP A 19 -3.83 7.94 -3.22
N ASN A 20 -2.96 8.33 -4.15
CA ASN A 20 -2.01 7.42 -4.79
C ASN A 20 -1.02 6.83 -3.78
N TRP A 21 -0.47 7.67 -2.89
CA TRP A 21 0.54 7.23 -1.92
C TRP A 21 -0.05 6.42 -0.77
N LEU A 22 -1.29 6.72 -0.36
CA LEU A 22 -2.02 5.92 0.63
C LEU A 22 -2.39 4.54 0.07
N VAL A 23 -2.83 4.47 -1.19
CA VAL A 23 -3.07 3.20 -1.88
C VAL A 23 -1.77 2.40 -2.03
N PHE A 24 -0.68 3.04 -2.48
CA PHE A 24 0.63 2.39 -2.59
C PHE A 24 1.10 1.82 -1.25
N LYS A 25 0.97 2.59 -0.16
CA LYS A 25 1.27 2.13 1.20
C LYS A 25 0.41 0.92 1.57
N LYS A 26 -0.91 0.97 1.36
CA LYS A 26 -1.82 -0.13 1.70
C LYS A 26 -1.44 -1.40 0.95
N VAL A 27 -1.29 -1.31 -0.37
CA VAL A 27 -0.93 -2.46 -1.22
C VAL A 27 0.42 -3.03 -0.80
N THR A 28 1.42 -2.19 -0.53
CA THR A 28 2.73 -2.66 -0.08
C THR A 28 2.62 -3.45 1.22
N VAL A 29 1.92 -2.90 2.22
CA VAL A 29 1.73 -3.59 3.51
C VAL A 29 0.96 -4.89 3.34
N ASP A 30 -0.11 -4.90 2.55
CA ASP A 30 -0.89 -6.11 2.29
C ASP A 30 0.01 -7.18 1.63
N GLN A 31 0.73 -6.84 0.55
CA GLN A 31 1.60 -7.78 -0.18
C GLN A 31 2.71 -8.40 0.69
N VAL A 32 3.40 -7.59 1.51
CA VAL A 32 4.51 -8.11 2.34
C VAL A 32 4.05 -8.87 3.57
N THR A 33 2.76 -8.80 3.93
CA THR A 33 2.21 -9.49 5.11
C THR A 33 1.32 -10.67 4.76
N THR A 34 0.81 -10.77 3.53
CA THR A 34 0.01 -11.92 3.08
C THR A 34 0.84 -13.19 2.88
N GLY A 35 2.13 -13.09 2.53
CA GLY A 35 2.99 -14.27 2.27
C GLY A 35 3.66 -14.90 3.50
N ALA A 36 3.49 -14.33 4.70
CA ALA A 36 4.20 -14.80 5.90
C ALA A 36 3.56 -16.04 6.57
N THR A 37 2.36 -16.45 6.14
CA THR A 37 1.59 -17.55 6.76
C THR A 37 1.67 -18.89 6.04
N ASP A 38 2.30 -18.96 4.86
CA ASP A 38 2.33 -20.19 4.07
C ASP A 38 3.57 -21.07 4.31
N SER A 39 4.46 -20.69 5.24
CA SER A 39 5.71 -21.43 5.51
C SER A 39 5.64 -22.44 6.66
N SER A 40 4.44 -22.83 7.13
CA SER A 40 4.29 -23.78 8.24
C SER A 40 3.23 -24.86 8.06
N LYS A 41 2.82 -25.19 6.82
CA LYS A 41 1.99 -26.37 6.53
C LYS A 41 2.73 -27.40 5.67
N GLU A 42 3.76 -28.01 6.23
CA GLU A 42 4.17 -29.37 5.86
C GLU A 42 4.19 -30.23 7.13
N LYS A 43 3.73 -31.49 6.99
CA LYS A 43 3.38 -32.54 7.97
C LYS A 43 1.89 -32.52 8.38
N ASP A 44 1.05 -33.50 8.09
CA ASP A 44 1.23 -34.85 7.54
C ASP A 44 -0.04 -35.27 6.79
N LYS A 45 0.12 -36.17 5.81
CA LYS A 45 -0.97 -36.92 5.19
C LYS A 45 -1.51 -37.91 6.23
N ASP A 46 -2.82 -37.94 6.46
CA ASP A 46 -3.54 -39.21 6.48
C ASP A 46 -5.02 -39.03 6.12
N GLU A 47 -5.52 -39.98 5.36
CA GLU A 47 -6.87 -40.05 4.81
C GLU A 47 -7.88 -40.45 5.91
N THR A 48 -9.12 -39.95 5.85
CA THR A 48 -10.35 -40.78 5.84
C THR A 48 -11.62 -39.91 5.94
N ASN A 49 -12.48 -40.11 4.96
CA ASN A 49 -13.86 -39.64 4.78
C ASN A 49 -14.77 -39.65 6.03
N SER A 50 -15.68 -38.67 6.14
CA SER A 50 -17.14 -38.89 6.03
C SER A 50 -17.98 -37.61 6.22
N ASN A 51 -18.63 -37.20 5.12
CA ASN A 51 -20.02 -36.74 4.91
C ASN A 51 -20.77 -35.84 5.91
N GLY A 52 -21.41 -34.79 5.36
CA GLY A 52 -22.48 -34.01 6.01
C GLY A 52 -23.04 -32.84 5.18
N THR A 53 -23.77 -33.17 4.11
CA THR A 53 -24.44 -32.29 3.12
C THR A 53 -25.60 -31.44 3.66
N ALA A 54 -25.76 -30.20 3.16
CA ALA A 54 -27.05 -29.55 2.82
C ALA A 54 -26.78 -28.24 2.03
N ASN A 55 -26.74 -28.28 0.69
CA ASN A 55 -27.83 -28.00 -0.27
C ASN A 55 -28.29 -26.53 -0.39
N GLY A 56 -28.19 -25.97 -1.61
CA GLY A 56 -28.85 -24.72 -1.99
C GLY A 56 -28.37 -24.13 -3.32
N LYS A 57 -28.76 -24.74 -4.44
CA LYS A 57 -28.59 -24.25 -5.83
C LYS A 57 -29.53 -23.09 -6.14
N VAL A 58 -29.06 -21.95 -6.67
CA VAL A 58 -29.81 -21.06 -7.59
C VAL A 58 -28.83 -20.21 -8.42
N ASP A 59 -28.92 -20.29 -9.75
CA ASP A 59 -28.34 -19.38 -10.75
C ASP A 59 -29.11 -18.04 -10.76
N THR A 60 -28.45 -16.87 -10.87
CA THR A 60 -28.92 -15.64 -11.58
C THR A 60 -27.90 -14.50 -11.42
N GLU A 61 -27.76 -13.74 -12.49
CA GLU A 61 -26.89 -12.58 -12.74
C GLU A 61 -27.07 -11.37 -11.78
N ALA A 62 -26.02 -10.55 -11.76
CA ALA A 62 -25.94 -9.10 -11.45
C ALA A 62 -25.89 -8.59 -10.00
N ASN A 63 -24.86 -7.74 -9.78
CA ASN A 63 -24.65 -6.68 -8.76
C ASN A 63 -24.19 -7.09 -7.33
N PRO A 64 -23.57 -6.17 -6.55
CA PRO A 64 -22.74 -4.99 -6.85
C PRO A 64 -21.39 -5.01 -6.08
N ILE A 65 -20.51 -4.06 -6.37
CA ILE A 65 -19.29 -3.77 -5.59
C ILE A 65 -19.67 -3.54 -4.10
N PRO A 66 -19.16 -4.33 -3.14
CA PRO A 66 -19.33 -3.99 -1.74
C PRO A 66 -18.29 -2.93 -1.37
N VAL A 67 -18.66 -1.67 -1.54
CA VAL A 67 -18.04 -0.55 -0.83
C VAL A 67 -18.49 -0.66 0.63
N GLY A 68 -17.85 -1.56 1.38
CA GLY A 68 -18.12 -1.82 2.78
C GLY A 68 -16.96 -1.37 3.65
N ILE A 69 -17.12 -0.23 4.33
CA ILE A 69 -16.21 0.30 5.37
C ILE A 69 -16.01 -0.69 6.55
N ALA A 70 -16.78 -1.79 6.58
CA ALA A 70 -16.77 -2.80 7.63
C ALA A 70 -15.54 -3.74 7.64
N ASP A 71 -14.82 -3.91 6.52
CA ASP A 71 -13.73 -4.90 6.43
C ASP A 71 -12.37 -4.42 6.96
N ILE A 72 -12.26 -3.18 7.44
CA ILE A 72 -10.99 -2.67 7.97
C ILE A 72 -10.66 -3.33 9.33
N ASN A 73 -11.67 -3.75 10.09
CA ASN A 73 -11.51 -4.25 11.45
C ASN A 73 -11.12 -5.74 11.52
N ASN A 74 -11.38 -6.53 10.48
CA ASN A 74 -11.10 -7.97 10.49
C ASN A 74 -9.64 -8.31 10.09
N VAL A 75 -8.95 -7.41 9.39
CA VAL A 75 -7.58 -7.64 8.85
C VAL A 75 -6.48 -7.49 9.92
N TYR A 76 -6.85 -7.19 11.17
CA TYR A 76 -5.92 -7.12 12.31
C TYR A 76 -6.01 -8.33 13.26
N SER A 77 -6.80 -9.36 12.93
CA SER A 77 -6.95 -10.53 13.78
C SER A 77 -5.78 -11.52 13.66
N GLY A 78 -5.19 -11.88 14.80
CA GLY A 78 -4.43 -13.11 14.99
C GLY A 78 -2.92 -13.05 14.80
N GLU A 79 -2.43 -13.29 13.58
CA GLU A 79 -1.08 -13.87 13.39
C GLU A 79 -0.07 -12.94 12.70
N ASN A 80 -0.54 -11.90 12.00
CA ASN A 80 0.32 -10.94 11.28
C ASN A 80 0.28 -9.52 11.85
N CYS A 81 -0.35 -9.30 13.01
CA CYS A 81 -0.66 -7.96 13.52
C CYS A 81 0.60 -7.10 13.78
N LEU A 82 1.66 -7.69 14.33
CA LEU A 82 2.92 -6.98 14.61
C LEU A 82 3.70 -6.67 13.33
N ALA A 83 3.80 -7.62 12.41
CA ALA A 83 4.44 -7.40 11.12
C ALA A 83 3.70 -6.30 10.34
N ARG A 84 2.36 -6.38 10.28
CA ARG A 84 1.49 -5.41 9.62
C ARG A 84 1.57 -4.02 10.26
N LEU A 85 1.69 -3.93 11.59
CA LEU A 85 1.93 -2.67 12.30
C LEU A 85 3.32 -2.10 11.98
N GLY A 86 4.36 -2.93 12.00
CA GLY A 86 5.74 -2.56 11.69
C GLY A 86 5.88 -2.02 10.26
N TRP A 87 5.35 -2.76 9.28
CA TRP A 87 5.32 -2.35 7.87
C TRP A 87 4.49 -1.08 7.67
N ASN A 88 3.36 -0.93 8.36
CA ASN A 88 2.58 0.32 8.32
C ASN A 88 3.40 1.52 8.80
N LYS A 89 4.11 1.40 9.92
CA LYS A 89 4.96 2.47 10.46
C LYS A 89 6.11 2.78 9.50
N LEU A 90 6.81 1.76 9.00
CA LEU A 90 7.91 1.91 8.05
C LEU A 90 7.45 2.61 6.77
N MET A 91 6.38 2.14 6.14
CA MET A 91 5.84 2.74 4.93
C MET A 91 5.39 4.19 5.14
N THR A 92 4.89 4.52 6.33
CA THR A 92 4.57 5.91 6.68
C THR A 92 5.82 6.79 6.68
N VAL A 93 6.94 6.30 7.21
CA VAL A 93 8.22 7.02 7.18
C VAL A 93 8.72 7.18 5.75
N ILE A 94 8.65 6.12 4.93
CA ILE A 94 9.05 6.17 3.52
C ILE A 94 8.25 7.23 2.76
N VAL A 95 6.92 7.18 2.83
CA VAL A 95 6.05 8.15 2.13
C VAL A 95 6.33 9.59 2.61
N ARG A 96 6.55 9.80 3.91
CA ARG A 96 6.90 11.12 4.46
C ARG A 96 8.22 11.64 3.88
N GLU A 97 9.26 10.81 3.86
CA GLU A 97 10.57 11.21 3.35
C GLU A 97 10.55 11.44 1.83
N MET A 98 9.80 10.63 1.09
CA MET A 98 9.57 10.85 -0.34
C MET A 98 8.83 12.17 -0.59
N LYS A 99 7.76 12.45 0.18
CA LYS A 99 7.03 13.72 0.08
C LYS A 99 7.93 14.91 0.37
N ARG A 100 8.77 14.80 1.41
CA ARG A 100 9.74 15.82 1.78
C ARG A 100 10.70 16.12 0.64
N GLY A 101 11.32 15.08 0.06
CA GLY A 101 12.24 15.25 -1.06
C GLY A 101 11.56 15.83 -2.31
N PHE A 102 10.32 15.42 -2.59
CA PHE A 102 9.53 15.97 -3.70
C PHE A 102 9.26 17.47 -3.52
N LEU A 103 8.79 17.88 -2.34
CA LEU A 103 8.43 19.27 -2.06
C LEU A 103 9.66 20.19 -1.97
N GLU A 104 10.74 19.72 -1.35
CA GLU A 104 12.00 20.48 -1.30
C GLU A 104 12.54 20.73 -2.71
N GLU A 105 12.42 19.74 -3.61
CA GLU A 105 12.84 19.86 -5.00
C GLU A 105 11.98 20.86 -5.79
N ALA A 106 10.65 20.79 -5.62
CA ALA A 106 9.74 21.77 -6.20
C ALA A 106 10.05 23.20 -5.72
N MET A 107 10.28 23.38 -4.41
CA MET A 107 10.62 24.68 -3.84
C MET A 107 11.98 25.22 -4.32
N ARG A 108 12.96 24.34 -4.55
CA ARG A 108 14.25 24.74 -5.12
C ARG A 108 14.08 25.22 -6.56
N ASN A 109 13.31 24.48 -7.35
CA ASN A 109 13.11 24.80 -8.76
C ASN A 109 12.36 26.13 -8.96
N CYS A 110 11.36 26.46 -8.14
CA CYS A 110 10.72 27.77 -8.18
C CYS A 110 11.68 28.93 -7.87
N LYS A 111 12.62 28.74 -6.93
CA LYS A 111 13.62 29.78 -6.57
C LYS A 111 14.69 29.99 -7.63
N GLU A 112 15.03 28.94 -8.38
CA GLU A 112 15.96 29.04 -9.50
C GLU A 112 15.35 29.84 -10.66
N GLU A 113 14.04 29.72 -10.89
CA GLU A 113 13.32 30.52 -11.89
C GLU A 113 13.30 32.02 -11.53
N ASP A 114 13.05 32.36 -10.26
CA ASP A 114 13.04 33.75 -9.79
C ASP A 114 14.41 34.43 -9.96
N ASN A 115 15.51 33.72 -9.66
CA ASN A 115 16.86 34.26 -9.77
C ASN A 115 17.35 34.38 -11.23
N ASN A 116 16.98 33.43 -12.10
CA ASN A 116 17.31 33.52 -13.51
C ASN A 116 16.52 34.61 -14.23
N GLY A 117 15.29 34.92 -13.78
CA GLY A 117 14.51 36.05 -14.28
C GLY A 117 15.12 37.42 -13.96
N LEU A 118 15.85 37.54 -12.83
CA LEU A 118 16.45 38.80 -12.39
C LEU A 118 17.78 39.14 -13.09
N LEU A 119 18.51 38.13 -13.57
CA LEU A 119 19.78 38.32 -14.31
C LEU A 119 19.60 38.36 -15.84
N GLY A 120 18.37 38.17 -16.32
CA GLY A 120 18.02 38.17 -17.75
C GLY A 120 17.36 39.45 -18.27
N ALA A 121 17.32 40.53 -17.48
CA ALA A 121 16.74 41.82 -17.84
C ALA A 121 17.80 42.92 -17.96
#